data_AF-A0A4S9YV83-F1
#
_entry.id   AF-A0A4S9YV83-F1
#
_cell.length_a   1.000
_cell.length_b   1.000
_cell.length_c   1.000
_cell.angle_alpha   90.00
_cell.angle_beta   90.00
_cell.angle_gamma   90.00
#
_symmetry.space_group_name_H-M   'P 1'
#
loop_
_entity.id
_entity.type
_entity.pdbx_description
1 polymer ?
#
loop_
_entity_poly.entity_id
_entity_poly.type
_entity_poly.pdbx_seq_one_letter_code
_entity_poly.pdbx_strand_id
1 'polypeptide(L)'
;IAQLAGGTEYNTVYPASIDQNSAKGTADIINQITTGLKSNPNRCFILEGYSQGAAATVDAMSKITGANFDAVKGVFLIGNPHHKSGLACNVDSNGGTTTKNVNGLTVLVGSIPANWVSKTLDVCAYGDGVCDTAHGFGITAQHLSYKSDANVQNQGIKFVLGKLRGT
;
A
#
# COMPACT_ATOMS: atom_id res chain seq x y z
N ILE A 1 -18.84 10.79 10.95
CA ILE A 1 -18.02 11.96 11.37
C ILE A 1 -16.59 11.66 10.96
N ALA A 2 -15.90 12.59 10.28
CA ALA A 2 -14.51 12.41 9.91
C ALA A 2 -13.61 12.39 11.17
N GLN A 3 -12.71 11.40 11.27
CA GLN A 3 -11.83 11.24 12.45
C GLN A 3 -10.65 12.22 12.45
N LEU A 4 -10.38 12.86 11.29
CA LEU A 4 -9.43 13.95 11.10
C LEU A 4 -10.00 14.90 10.04
N ALA A 5 -10.00 16.20 10.32
CA ALA A 5 -10.49 17.22 9.39
C ALA A 5 -9.44 17.60 8.35
N GLY A 6 -9.87 18.15 7.21
CA GLY A 6 -8.98 18.64 6.15
C GLY A 6 -8.45 17.57 5.18
N GLY A 7 -8.85 16.31 5.34
CA GLY A 7 -8.53 15.24 4.41
C GLY A 7 -9.36 15.33 3.11
N THR A 8 -8.73 14.96 2.01
CA THR A 8 -9.39 14.69 0.73
C THR A 8 -8.90 13.37 0.18
N GLU A 9 -9.75 12.70 -0.60
CA GLU A 9 -9.42 11.46 -1.29
C GLU A 9 -9.14 11.76 -2.76
N TYR A 10 -8.14 11.07 -3.30
CA TYR A 10 -7.87 11.08 -4.74
C TYR A 10 -7.77 9.64 -5.22
N ASN A 11 -8.63 9.28 -6.17
CA ASN A 11 -8.62 7.98 -6.80
C ASN A 11 -7.68 8.01 -8.01
N THR A 12 -6.58 7.26 -7.93
CA THR A 12 -5.58 7.16 -9.00
C THR A 12 -6.22 6.80 -10.33
N VAL A 13 -5.91 7.59 -11.36
CA VAL A 13 -6.53 7.44 -12.68
C VAL A 13 -5.64 6.58 -13.57
N TYR A 14 -6.06 5.32 -13.75
CA TYR A 14 -5.41 4.38 -14.66
C TYR A 14 -6.40 3.27 -15.08
N PRO A 15 -6.11 2.50 -16.15
CA PRO A 15 -7.06 1.52 -16.69
C PRO A 15 -7.41 0.35 -15.76
N ALA A 16 -6.56 0.05 -14.77
CA ALA A 16 -6.69 -1.14 -13.92
C ALA A 16 -6.94 -2.43 -14.73
N SER A 17 -6.27 -2.56 -15.89
CA SER A 17 -6.53 -3.59 -16.88
C SER A 17 -5.95 -4.96 -16.48
N ILE A 18 -6.48 -6.01 -17.11
CA ILE A 18 -6.06 -7.40 -16.86
C ILE A 18 -4.61 -7.69 -17.27
N ASP A 19 -4.01 -6.86 -18.12
CA ASP A 19 -2.63 -6.98 -18.58
C ASP A 19 -1.58 -6.65 -17.50
N GLN A 20 -2.02 -6.24 -16.30
CA GLN A 20 -1.18 -5.91 -15.15
C GLN A 20 -0.22 -4.73 -15.38
N ASN A 21 -0.45 -3.92 -16.42
CA ASN A 21 0.36 -2.74 -16.65
C ASN A 21 -0.16 -1.53 -15.85
N SER A 22 0.45 -1.31 -14.69
CA SER A 22 0.08 -0.25 -13.76
C SER A 22 0.90 1.04 -13.91
N ALA A 23 1.75 1.17 -14.94
CA ALA A 23 2.70 2.28 -15.07
C ALA A 23 2.03 3.67 -15.09
N LYS A 24 0.82 3.77 -15.66
CA LYS A 24 0.02 5.01 -15.64
C LYS A 24 -0.43 5.36 -14.22
N GLY A 25 -0.82 4.36 -13.42
CA GLY A 25 -1.19 4.55 -12.02
C GLY A 25 0.01 5.03 -11.19
N THR A 26 1.17 4.40 -11.38
CA THR A 26 2.44 4.85 -10.77
C THR A 26 2.76 6.31 -11.09
N ALA A 27 2.65 6.70 -12.37
CA ALA A 27 2.91 8.06 -12.82
C ALA A 27 1.93 9.07 -12.20
N ASP A 28 0.65 8.71 -12.14
CA ASP A 28 -0.40 9.57 -11.58
C ASP A 28 -0.24 9.75 -10.06
N ILE A 29 0.10 8.71 -9.30
CA ILE A 29 0.45 8.82 -7.87
C ILE A 29 1.56 9.85 -7.65
N ILE A 30 2.66 9.74 -8.41
CA ILE A 30 3.81 10.66 -8.31
C ILE A 30 3.38 12.09 -8.67
N ASN A 31 2.55 12.24 -9.70
CA ASN A 31 2.03 13.54 -10.14
C ASN A 31 1.18 14.20 -9.05
N GLN A 32 0.29 13.46 -8.38
CA GLN A 32 -0.55 14.00 -7.31
C GLN A 32 0.26 14.46 -6.10
N ILE A 33 1.27 13.69 -5.70
CA ILE A 33 2.17 14.11 -4.61
C ILE A 33 2.90 15.39 -5.00
N THR A 34 3.51 15.40 -6.19
CA THR A 34 4.33 16.52 -6.66
C THR A 34 3.50 17.80 -6.84
N THR A 35 2.33 17.71 -7.46
CA THR A 35 1.44 18.86 -7.67
C THR A 35 0.82 19.32 -6.35
N GLY A 36 0.37 18.38 -5.51
CA GLY A 36 -0.19 18.71 -4.21
C GLY A 36 0.80 19.43 -3.29
N LEU A 37 2.07 19.01 -3.28
CA LEU A 37 3.11 19.65 -2.48
C LEU A 37 3.56 21.00 -3.05
N LYS A 38 3.57 21.16 -4.38
CA LYS A 38 3.77 22.46 -5.04
C LYS A 38 2.68 23.47 -4.67
N SER A 39 1.43 23.03 -4.59
CA SER A 39 0.30 23.89 -4.21
C SER A 39 0.25 24.20 -2.71
N ASN A 40 0.65 23.25 -1.87
CA ASN A 40 0.73 23.44 -0.42
C ASN A 40 1.92 22.64 0.14
N PRO A 41 3.03 23.30 0.54
CA PRO A 41 4.23 22.61 1.04
C PRO A 41 4.01 21.86 2.36
N ASN A 42 2.91 22.14 3.07
CA ASN A 42 2.54 21.44 4.31
C ASN A 42 1.61 20.24 4.08
N ARG A 43 1.26 19.94 2.82
CA ARG A 43 0.34 18.84 2.51
C ARG A 43 0.99 17.50 2.88
N CYS A 44 0.24 16.69 3.61
CA CYS A 44 0.60 15.32 3.96
C CYS A 44 -0.13 14.33 3.05
N PHE A 45 0.48 13.18 2.79
CA PHE A 45 -0.09 12.12 1.98
C PHE A 45 -0.06 10.78 2.70
N ILE A 46 -1.09 9.98 2.43
CA ILE A 46 -1.14 8.55 2.70
C ILE A 46 -1.35 7.89 1.35
N LEU A 47 -0.58 6.84 1.07
CA LEU A 47 -0.75 6.06 -0.14
C LEU A 47 -1.45 4.76 0.22
N GLU A 48 -2.56 4.46 -0.45
CA GLU A 48 -3.32 3.24 -0.24
C GLU A 48 -3.32 2.44 -1.53
N GLY A 49 -3.01 1.14 -1.44
CA GLY A 49 -2.88 0.28 -2.62
C GLY A 49 -3.49 -1.09 -2.38
N TYR A 50 -4.29 -1.55 -3.34
CA TYR A 50 -4.88 -2.88 -3.36
C TYR A 50 -4.53 -3.62 -4.65
N SER A 51 -4.06 -4.86 -4.54
CA SER A 51 -3.79 -5.72 -5.71
C SER A 51 -2.85 -5.03 -6.71
N GLN A 52 -3.24 -4.86 -7.97
CA GLN A 52 -2.49 -4.10 -8.97
C GLN A 52 -2.15 -2.66 -8.53
N GLY A 53 -3.02 -2.00 -7.75
CA GLY A 53 -2.77 -0.69 -7.17
C GLY A 53 -1.70 -0.69 -6.07
N ALA A 54 -1.53 -1.80 -5.35
CA ALA A 54 -0.43 -1.98 -4.41
C ALA A 54 0.91 -2.06 -5.16
N ALA A 55 0.97 -2.83 -6.26
CA ALA A 55 2.14 -2.86 -7.13
C ALA A 55 2.47 -1.46 -7.70
N ALA A 56 1.46 -0.75 -8.21
CA ALA A 56 1.62 0.63 -8.72
C ALA A 56 2.20 1.58 -7.66
N THR A 57 1.75 1.43 -6.41
CA THR A 57 2.20 2.22 -5.26
C THR A 57 3.65 1.88 -4.89
N VAL A 58 4.00 0.59 -4.83
CA VAL A 58 5.38 0.13 -4.59
C VAL A 58 6.33 0.66 -5.66
N ASP A 59 5.92 0.62 -6.93
CA ASP A 59 6.73 1.12 -8.04
C ASP A 59 6.94 2.64 -7.97
N ALA A 60 5.97 3.37 -7.41
CA ALA A 60 6.08 4.81 -7.17
C ALA A 60 7.09 5.15 -6.07
N MET A 61 7.18 4.32 -5.01
CA MET A 61 8.07 4.57 -3.86
C MET A 61 9.53 4.78 -4.26
N SER A 62 10.02 4.05 -5.27
CA SER A 62 11.40 4.17 -5.76
C SER A 62 11.71 5.52 -6.42
N LYS A 63 10.67 6.24 -6.87
CA LYS A 63 10.76 7.52 -7.60
C LYS A 63 10.40 8.73 -6.72
N ILE A 64 9.84 8.49 -5.53
CA ILE A 64 9.44 9.53 -4.58
C ILE A 64 10.61 9.77 -3.61
N THR A 65 11.26 10.93 -3.72
CA THR A 65 12.44 11.31 -2.93
C THR A 65 12.32 12.72 -2.33
N GLY A 66 13.23 13.10 -1.45
CA GLY A 66 13.30 14.44 -0.85
C GLY A 66 11.99 14.88 -0.18
N ALA A 67 11.58 16.13 -0.42
CA ALA A 67 10.37 16.69 0.18
C ALA A 67 9.09 15.88 -0.17
N ASN A 68 9.03 15.25 -1.34
CA ASN A 68 7.91 14.39 -1.71
C ASN A 68 7.88 13.12 -0.84
N PHE A 69 9.05 12.53 -0.53
CA PHE A 69 9.16 11.41 0.40
C PHE A 69 8.72 11.82 1.81
N ASP A 70 9.17 12.99 2.28
CA ASP A 70 8.84 13.49 3.63
C ASP A 70 7.35 13.83 3.78
N ALA A 71 6.71 14.26 2.70
CA ALA A 71 5.28 14.55 2.66
C ALA A 71 4.41 13.28 2.77
N VAL A 72 4.90 12.13 2.30
CA VAL A 72 4.21 10.84 2.46
C VAL A 72 4.46 10.29 3.86
N LYS A 73 3.43 10.35 4.70
CA LYS A 73 3.48 9.97 6.12
C LYS A 73 3.30 8.49 6.36
N GLY A 74 2.62 7.79 5.44
CA GLY A 74 2.33 6.38 5.56
C GLY A 74 1.92 5.75 4.24
N VAL A 75 2.14 4.45 4.12
CA VAL A 75 1.67 3.64 3.01
C VAL A 75 0.95 2.40 3.55
N PHE A 76 -0.27 2.16 3.10
CA PHE A 76 -1.10 1.03 3.51
C PHE A 76 -1.41 0.17 2.29
N LEU A 77 -0.92 -1.06 2.29
CA LEU A 77 -1.06 -1.99 1.17
C LEU A 77 -1.88 -3.21 1.62
N ILE A 78 -2.73 -3.70 0.72
CA ILE A 78 -3.50 -4.93 0.89
C ILE A 78 -3.38 -5.81 -0.36
N GLY A 79 -3.13 -7.11 -0.17
CA GLY A 79 -3.02 -8.06 -1.29
C GLY A 79 -1.91 -7.68 -2.28
N ASN A 80 -0.75 -7.26 -1.78
CA ASN A 80 0.35 -6.73 -2.58
C ASN A 80 1.03 -7.81 -3.46
N PRO A 81 1.01 -7.69 -4.80
CA PRO A 81 1.76 -8.60 -5.68
C PRO A 81 3.28 -8.52 -5.47
N HIS A 82 3.78 -7.38 -4.98
CA HIS A 82 5.19 -7.10 -4.68
C HIS A 82 5.56 -7.44 -3.22
N HIS A 83 4.72 -8.20 -2.51
CA HIS A 83 4.96 -8.60 -1.12
C HIS A 83 6.29 -9.36 -1.01
N LYS A 84 7.18 -8.88 -0.15
CA LYS A 84 8.53 -9.44 0.00
C LYS A 84 8.69 -10.07 1.38
N SER A 85 9.11 -11.33 1.39
CA SER A 85 9.35 -12.08 2.62
C SER A 85 10.28 -11.35 3.59
N GLY A 86 9.90 -11.34 4.87
CA GLY A 86 10.73 -10.91 5.99
C GLY A 86 10.70 -9.42 6.30
N LEU A 87 10.01 -8.58 5.53
CA LEU A 87 9.92 -7.15 5.83
C LEU A 87 9.15 -6.90 7.13
N ALA A 88 9.62 -5.92 7.91
CA ALA A 88 9.02 -5.59 9.21
C ALA A 88 7.62 -4.99 9.10
N CYS A 89 7.25 -4.46 7.94
CA CYS A 89 5.92 -3.91 7.65
C CYS A 89 4.86 -4.98 7.34
N ASN A 90 5.26 -6.25 7.16
CA ASN A 90 4.36 -7.32 6.75
C ASN A 90 3.55 -7.84 7.94
N VAL A 91 2.23 -7.86 7.78
CA VAL A 91 1.30 -8.45 8.75
C VAL A 91 0.20 -9.25 8.05
N ASP A 92 -0.45 -10.14 8.80
CA ASP A 92 -1.69 -10.77 8.35
C ASP A 92 -2.94 -9.93 8.67
N SER A 93 -4.12 -10.40 8.24
CA SER A 93 -5.40 -9.71 8.49
C SER A 93 -5.71 -9.44 9.96
N ASN A 94 -5.09 -10.17 10.89
CA ASN A 94 -5.26 -10.01 12.34
C ASN A 94 -4.11 -9.22 12.98
N GLY A 95 -3.17 -8.69 12.18
CA GLY A 95 -1.98 -7.99 12.67
C GLY A 95 -0.88 -8.93 13.18
N GLY A 96 -1.03 -10.24 12.93
CA GLY A 96 -0.03 -11.24 13.23
C GLY A 96 1.02 -11.37 12.14
N THR A 97 1.79 -12.46 12.18
CA THR A 97 2.93 -12.68 11.28
C THR A 97 2.79 -13.91 10.40
N THR A 98 1.60 -14.48 10.23
CA THR A 98 1.43 -15.74 9.45
C THR A 98 1.86 -15.58 7.99
N THR A 99 1.76 -14.37 7.45
CA THR A 99 2.19 -13.99 6.09
C THR A 99 3.42 -13.08 6.09
N LYS A 100 4.18 -13.00 7.19
CA LYS A 100 5.39 -12.18 7.25
C LYS A 100 6.49 -12.68 6.31
N ASN A 101 6.64 -14.00 6.23
CA ASN A 101 7.77 -14.67 5.56
C ASN A 101 7.38 -15.32 4.22
N VAL A 102 6.40 -14.76 3.50
CA VAL A 102 5.95 -15.25 2.19
C VAL A 102 6.26 -14.22 1.11
N ASN A 103 6.17 -14.63 -0.16
CA ASN A 103 6.37 -13.73 -1.30
C ASN A 103 5.08 -13.62 -2.12
N GLY A 104 4.87 -12.44 -2.71
CA GLY A 104 3.84 -12.20 -3.70
C GLY A 104 4.26 -12.62 -5.11
N LEU A 105 3.28 -12.66 -6.02
CA LEU A 105 3.42 -13.16 -7.39
C LEU A 105 4.51 -12.44 -8.20
N THR A 106 4.72 -11.15 -7.97
CA THR A 106 5.63 -10.33 -8.76
C THR A 106 6.72 -9.67 -7.91
N VAL A 107 7.09 -10.28 -6.77
CA VAL A 107 8.18 -9.79 -5.89
C VAL A 107 9.53 -9.61 -6.62
N LEU A 108 9.77 -10.36 -7.69
CA LEU A 108 11.00 -10.25 -8.50
C LEU A 108 11.00 -9.00 -9.40
N VAL A 109 9.83 -8.41 -9.64
CA VAL A 109 9.68 -7.16 -10.40
C VAL A 109 9.91 -5.95 -9.49
N GLY A 110 9.40 -6.01 -8.26
CA GLY A 110 9.54 -4.93 -7.29
C GLY A 110 9.26 -5.38 -5.87
N SER A 111 9.70 -4.57 -4.91
CA SER A 111 9.38 -4.72 -3.49
C SER A 111 9.50 -3.37 -2.78
N ILE A 112 8.89 -3.26 -1.59
CA ILE A 112 8.96 -2.05 -0.77
C ILE A 112 10.43 -1.71 -0.48
N PRO A 113 10.94 -0.53 -0.87
CA PRO A 113 12.33 -0.17 -0.61
C PRO A 113 12.60 -0.02 0.90
N ALA A 114 13.82 -0.31 1.33
CA ALA A 114 14.16 -0.39 2.76
C ALA A 114 13.83 0.89 3.56
N ASN A 115 14.03 2.07 2.97
CA ASN A 115 13.72 3.36 3.61
C ASN A 115 12.21 3.65 3.74
N TRP A 116 11.34 2.87 3.11
CA TRP A 116 9.89 2.97 3.23
C TRP A 116 9.30 2.06 4.32
N VAL A 117 9.99 0.96 4.67
CA VAL A 117 9.48 -0.08 5.57
C VAL A 117 8.95 0.48 6.90
N SER A 118 9.63 1.44 7.52
CA SER A 118 9.22 2.03 8.81
C SER A 118 7.91 2.83 8.77
N LYS A 119 7.46 3.20 7.57
CA LYS A 119 6.21 3.93 7.33
C LYS A 119 5.28 3.21 6.37
N THR A 120 5.44 1.91 6.20
CA THR A 120 4.53 1.05 5.45
C THR A 120 3.87 0.04 6.37
N LEU A 121 2.61 -0.31 6.07
CA LEU A 121 1.91 -1.47 6.59
C LEU A 121 1.43 -2.28 5.38
N ASP A 122 1.99 -3.48 5.19
CA ASP A 122 1.67 -4.37 4.07
C ASP A 122 0.89 -5.57 4.61
N VAL A 123 -0.42 -5.56 4.40
CA VAL A 123 -1.34 -6.54 4.94
C VAL A 123 -1.61 -7.61 3.88
N CYS A 124 -1.23 -8.84 4.19
CA CYS A 124 -1.47 -9.98 3.34
C CYS A 124 -2.33 -11.01 4.08
N ALA A 125 -3.55 -11.25 3.60
CA ALA A 125 -4.41 -12.28 4.17
C ALA A 125 -3.78 -13.67 3.95
N TYR A 126 -3.75 -14.51 4.99
CA TYR A 126 -3.23 -15.88 4.87
C TYR A 126 -4.01 -16.65 3.80
N GLY A 127 -3.32 -17.15 2.78
CA GLY A 127 -3.94 -17.82 1.62
C GLY A 127 -4.42 -16.88 0.50
N ASP A 128 -4.15 -15.57 0.57
CA ASP A 128 -4.23 -14.70 -0.60
C ASP A 128 -3.08 -15.03 -1.56
N GLY A 129 -3.39 -15.77 -2.63
CA GLY A 129 -2.39 -16.24 -3.59
C GLY A 129 -1.69 -15.14 -4.40
N VAL A 130 -2.09 -13.87 -4.26
CA VAL A 130 -1.41 -12.72 -4.89
C VAL A 130 -0.22 -12.24 -4.07
N CYS A 131 -0.36 -12.16 -2.75
CA CYS A 131 0.71 -11.72 -1.83
C CYS A 131 1.35 -12.86 -1.03
N ASP A 132 0.69 -14.01 -0.98
CA ASP A 132 1.08 -15.23 -0.27
C ASP A 132 1.03 -16.45 -1.21
N THR A 133 2.08 -16.58 -2.02
CA THR A 133 2.24 -17.71 -2.95
C THR A 133 2.60 -19.03 -2.25
N ALA A 134 2.83 -19.03 -0.94
CA ALA A 134 3.12 -20.24 -0.18
C ALA A 134 1.83 -20.98 0.23
N HIS A 135 0.74 -20.25 0.49
CA HIS A 135 -0.51 -20.82 0.98
C HIS A 135 -1.71 -20.57 0.06
N GLY A 136 -1.56 -19.79 -1.02
CA GLY A 136 -2.60 -19.53 -2.02
C GLY A 136 -2.07 -19.56 -3.45
N PHE A 137 -2.98 -19.61 -4.43
CA PHE A 137 -2.64 -19.58 -5.85
C PHE A 137 -3.50 -18.57 -6.62
N GLY A 138 -2.89 -17.46 -7.05
CA GLY A 138 -3.56 -16.42 -7.82
C GLY A 138 -4.62 -15.66 -7.01
N ILE A 139 -5.68 -15.22 -7.69
CA ILE A 139 -6.79 -14.50 -7.06
C ILE A 139 -7.69 -15.50 -6.32
N THR A 140 -7.51 -15.61 -5.00
CA THR A 140 -8.32 -16.47 -4.13
C THR A 140 -9.44 -15.67 -3.45
N ALA A 141 -10.34 -16.34 -2.71
CA ALA A 141 -11.38 -15.66 -1.93
C ALA A 141 -10.79 -14.70 -0.89
N GLN A 142 -9.61 -15.03 -0.35
CA GLN A 142 -8.85 -14.22 0.59
C GLN A 142 -8.42 -12.90 -0.06
N HIS A 143 -8.02 -12.92 -1.33
CA HIS A 143 -7.69 -11.69 -2.07
C HIS A 143 -8.87 -10.71 -2.13
N LEU A 144 -10.09 -11.21 -2.15
CA LEU A 144 -11.32 -10.39 -2.27
C LEU A 144 -11.90 -9.97 -0.91
N SER A 145 -11.27 -10.37 0.20
CA SER A 145 -11.86 -10.24 1.55
C SER A 145 -11.62 -8.89 2.24
N TYR A 146 -10.56 -8.16 1.86
CA TYR A 146 -10.04 -7.00 2.60
C TYR A 146 -11.07 -5.90 2.87
N LYS A 147 -12.01 -5.68 1.95
CA LYS A 147 -13.04 -4.64 2.08
C LYS A 147 -14.01 -4.93 3.23
N SER A 148 -14.35 -6.20 3.46
CA SER A 148 -15.29 -6.63 4.48
C SER A 148 -14.62 -7.15 5.76
N ASP A 149 -13.29 -7.32 5.74
CA ASP A 149 -12.53 -7.75 6.91
C ASP A 149 -12.37 -6.59 7.91
N ALA A 150 -13.12 -6.65 9.01
CA ALA A 150 -13.12 -5.62 10.04
C ALA A 150 -11.75 -5.42 10.70
N ASN A 151 -10.93 -6.48 10.82
CA ASN A 151 -9.60 -6.37 11.41
C ASN A 151 -8.68 -5.59 10.47
N VAL A 152 -8.70 -5.89 9.18
CA VAL A 152 -7.94 -5.13 8.16
C VAL A 152 -8.36 -3.66 8.16
N GLN A 153 -9.66 -3.37 8.16
CA GLN A 153 -10.16 -1.99 8.19
C GLN A 153 -9.72 -1.24 9.45
N ASN A 154 -9.79 -1.89 10.62
CA ASN A 154 -9.36 -1.30 11.88
C ASN A 154 -7.84 -1.06 11.93
N GLN A 155 -7.05 -2.01 11.40
CA GLN A 155 -5.60 -1.85 11.27
C GLN A 155 -5.25 -0.65 10.39
N GLY A 156 -5.88 -0.54 9.22
CA GLY A 156 -5.70 0.59 8.30
C GLY A 156 -6.05 1.93 8.96
N ILE A 157 -7.24 2.05 9.55
CA ILE A 157 -7.68 3.27 10.26
C ILE A 157 -6.67 3.66 11.36
N LYS A 158 -6.29 2.71 12.22
CA LYS A 158 -5.36 2.96 13.33
C LYS A 158 -4.00 3.42 12.82
N PHE A 159 -3.46 2.74 11.80
CA PHE A 159 -2.18 3.07 11.20
C PHE A 159 -2.19 4.45 10.56
N VAL A 160 -3.17 4.71 9.68
CA VAL A 160 -3.28 5.98 8.95
C VAL A 160 -3.45 7.16 9.90
N LEU A 161 -4.32 7.05 10.90
CA LEU A 161 -4.51 8.11 11.90
C LEU A 161 -3.25 8.33 12.74
N GLY A 162 -2.54 7.26 13.13
CA GLY A 162 -1.27 7.37 13.84
C GLY A 162 -0.24 8.15 13.02
N LYS A 163 -0.05 7.77 11.74
CA LYS A 163 0.88 8.45 10.83
C LYS A 163 0.54 9.93 10.60
N LEU A 164 -0.75 10.27 10.46
CA LEU A 164 -1.18 11.66 10.25
C LEU A 164 -1.12 12.52 11.53
N ARG A 165 -1.29 11.91 12.72
CA ARG A 165 -1.19 12.61 14.01
C ARG A 165 0.24 12.69 14.55
N GLY A 166 1.17 11.93 13.98
CA GLY A 166 2.54 11.83 14.47
C GLY A 166 2.68 11.00 15.75
N THR A 167 1.79 10.03 15.95
CA THR A 167 1.71 9.15 17.13
C THR A 167 1.90 7.69 16.76
#